data_AF-A0A6P8K139-F1
#
_entry.id   AF-A0A6P8K139-F1
#
_cell.length_a   1.000
_cell.length_b   1.000
_cell.length_c   1.000
_cell.angle_alpha   90.00
_cell.angle_beta   90.00
_cell.angle_gamma   90.00
#
_symmetry.space_group_name_H-M   'P 1'
#
loop_
_entity.id
_entity.type
_entity.pdbx_description
1 polymer ?
#
loop_
_entity_poly.entity_id
_entity_poly.type
_entity_poly.pdbx_seq_one_letter_code
_entity_poly.pdbx_strand_id
1 'polypeptide(L)' 'MKLLWLLLVDNFGCVSKDNKCFYTVRNTCILKAINCYRKSKSLSALKPILRSKCTNKEVPVCDNINK' A
#
# COMPACT_ATOMS: atom_id res chain seq x y z
N MET A 1 9.28 26.40 -7.82
CA MET A 1 8.71 25.06 -8.05
C MET A 1 9.65 23.90 -7.68
N LYS A 2 10.46 24.02 -6.62
CA LYS A 2 11.37 22.95 -6.13
C LYS A 2 10.84 22.24 -4.87
N LEU A 3 9.96 22.91 -4.10
CA LEU A 3 9.39 22.38 -2.86
C LEU A 3 8.37 21.24 -3.07
N LEU A 4 7.60 21.27 -4.18
CA LEU A 4 6.60 20.25 -4.49
C LEU A 4 7.22 18.89 -4.85
N TRP A 5 8.46 18.90 -5.34
CA TRP A 5 9.20 17.68 -5.69
C TRP A 5 9.79 16.97 -4.47
N LEU A 6 10.17 17.70 -3.42
CA LEU A 6 10.67 17.12 -2.16
C LEU A 6 9.57 16.42 -1.35
N LEU A 7 8.30 16.86 -1.45
CA LEU A 7 7.15 16.17 -0.82
C LEU A 7 6.82 14.82 -1.47
N LEU A 8 7.42 14.49 -2.62
CA LEU A 8 7.28 13.22 -3.33
C LEU A 8 8.46 12.27 -3.10
N VAL A 9 9.47 12.65 -2.30
CA VAL A 9 10.68 11.81 -2.13
C VAL A 9 10.50 10.69 -1.11
N ASP A 10 9.49 10.79 -0.23
CA ASP A 10 9.05 9.70 0.65
C ASP A 10 7.66 9.18 0.24
N ASN A 11 7.56 8.68 -1.00
CA ASN A 11 6.34 8.12 -1.56
C ASN A 11 6.02 6.73 -0.96
N PHE A 12 5.69 6.73 0.34
CA PHE A 12 4.91 5.64 0.92
C PHE A 12 3.57 5.57 0.17
N GLY A 13 3.41 4.54 -0.66
CA GLY A 13 2.17 4.23 -1.34
C GLY A 13 1.24 3.49 -0.39
N CYS A 14 0.02 4.00 -0.19
CA CYS A 14 -1.03 3.24 0.45
C CYS A 14 -1.59 2.24 -0.54
N VAL A 15 -1.75 0.98 -0.13
CA VAL A 15 -2.29 -0.07 -0.99
C VAL A 15 -3.42 -0.82 -0.31
N SER A 16 -4.41 -1.21 -1.10
CA SER A 16 -5.58 -1.97 -0.70
C SER A 16 -5.43 -3.44 -1.08
N LYS A 17 -5.77 -4.34 -0.17
CA LYS A 17 -6.14 -5.72 -0.47
C LYS A 17 -7.66 -5.83 -0.42
N ASP A 18 -8.26 -6.14 -1.56
CA ASP A 18 -9.69 -6.43 -1.70
C ASP A 18 -10.62 -5.33 -1.13
N ASN A 19 -10.15 -4.08 -1.03
CA ASN A 19 -10.83 -2.94 -0.38
C ASN A 19 -11.21 -3.16 1.08
N LYS A 20 -10.61 -4.17 1.73
CA LYS A 20 -10.84 -4.50 3.13
C LYS A 20 -9.64 -4.22 4.01
N CYS A 21 -8.43 -4.34 3.47
CA CYS A 21 -7.19 -4.11 4.21
C CYS A 21 -6.31 -3.08 3.53
N PHE A 22 -5.71 -2.19 4.31
CA PHE A 22 -4.88 -1.08 3.87
C PHE A 22 -3.47 -1.23 4.43
N TYR A 23 -2.46 -1.11 3.56
CA TYR A 23 -1.04 -1.27 3.91
C TYR A 23 -0.24 -0.07 3.44
N THR A 24 0.65 0.41 4.30
CA THR A 24 1.65 1.41 3.93
C THR A 24 2.85 0.70 3.30
N VAL A 25 3.18 1.01 2.04
CA VAL A 25 4.32 0.44 1.33
C VAL A 25 5.30 1.54 0.98
N ARG A 26 6.49 1.51 1.58
CA ARG A 26 7.50 2.58 1.46
C ARG A 26 8.06 2.80 0.05
N ASN A 27 7.97 1.79 -0.82
CA ASN A 27 8.65 1.79 -2.11
C ASN A 27 7.85 1.01 -3.16
N THR A 28 7.70 1.59 -4.36
CA THR A 28 6.95 0.98 -5.47
C THR A 28 7.58 -0.32 -5.98
N CYS A 29 8.90 -0.50 -5.85
CA CYS A 29 9.60 -1.75 -6.16
C CYS A 29 9.19 -2.87 -5.20
N ILE A 30 9.06 -2.56 -3.90
CA ILE A 30 8.57 -3.51 -2.89
C ILE A 30 7.13 -3.93 -3.23
N LEU A 31 6.26 -3.01 -3.63
CA LEU A 31 4.91 -3.34 -4.08
C LEU A 31 4.91 -4.31 -5.28
N LYS A 32 5.78 -4.07 -6.26
CA LYS A 32 5.92 -4.98 -7.42
C LYS A 32 6.38 -6.37 -6.99
N ALA A 33 7.36 -6.47 -6.10
CA ALA A 33 7.84 -7.75 -5.57
C ALA A 33 6.73 -8.50 -4.81
N ILE A 34 5.99 -7.80 -3.94
CA ILE A 34 4.84 -8.37 -3.22
C ILE A 34 3.78 -8.87 -4.20
N ASN A 35 3.41 -8.07 -5.20
CA ASN A 35 2.40 -8.47 -6.19
C ASN A 35 2.88 -9.63 -7.07
N CYS A 36 4.17 -9.72 -7.38
CA CYS A 36 4.76 -10.85 -8.08
C CYS A 36 4.59 -12.15 -7.26
N TYR A 37 4.95 -12.12 -5.99
CA TYR A 37 4.75 -13.26 -5.08
C TYR A 37 3.27 -13.63 -4.92
N ARG A 38 2.38 -12.65 -4.77
CA ARG A 38 0.94 -12.90 -4.66
C ARG A 38 0.38 -13.56 -5.93
N LYS A 39 0.83 -13.11 -7.10
CA LYS A 39 0.47 -13.73 -8.38
C LYS A 39 0.94 -15.18 -8.48
N SER A 40 2.16 -15.51 -8.01
CA SER A 40 2.64 -16.90 -7.99
C SER A 40 1.87 -17.81 -7.03
N LYS A 41 1.09 -17.23 -6.10
CA LYS A 41 0.18 -17.91 -5.18
C LYS A 41 -1.29 -17.80 -5.58
N SER A 42 -1.61 -17.28 -6.77
CA SER A 42 -2.98 -17.02 -7.22
C SER A 42 -3.80 -16.12 -6.27
N LEU A 43 -3.13 -15.23 -5.55
CA LEU A 43 -3.75 -14.25 -4.64
C LEU A 43 -3.99 -12.92 -5.36
N SER A 44 -5.05 -12.20 -4.98
CA SER A 44 -5.37 -10.85 -5.50
C SER A 44 -4.20 -9.89 -5.37
N ALA A 45 -3.90 -9.10 -6.39
CA ALA A 45 -2.88 -8.05 -6.29
C ALA A 45 -3.31 -6.93 -5.31
N LEU A 46 -2.33 -6.34 -4.62
CA LEU A 46 -2.49 -5.12 -3.86
C LEU A 46 -2.61 -3.94 -4.83
N LYS A 47 -3.62 -3.10 -4.65
CA LYS A 47 -3.92 -1.96 -5.52
C LYS A 47 -3.52 -0.64 -4.85
N PRO A 48 -2.78 0.25 -5.51
CA PRO A 48 -2.53 1.59 -5.00
C PRO A 48 -3.84 2.35 -4.75
N ILE A 49 -3.92 3.06 -3.63
CA ILE A 49 -5.04 3.91 -3.25
C ILE A 49 -4.55 5.25 -2.66
N LEU A 50 -5.48 6.15 -2.37
CA LEU A 50 -5.19 7.43 -1.73
C LEU A 50 -4.49 7.22 -0.38
N ARG A 51 -3.41 7.98 -0.13
CA ARG A 51 -2.62 7.92 1.10
C ARG A 51 -3.46 8.16 2.36
N SER A 52 -4.53 8.96 2.28
CA SER A 52 -5.45 9.23 3.39
C SER A 52 -6.19 8.00 3.92
N LYS A 53 -6.20 6.88 3.17
CA LYS A 53 -6.77 5.60 3.61
C LYS A 53 -5.81 4.76 4.46
N CYS A 54 -4.52 5.07 4.43
CA CYS A 54 -3.54 4.47 5.33
C CYS A 54 -3.23 5.43 6.47
N THR A 55 -2.92 4.87 7.64
CA THR A 55 -2.46 5.68 8.76
C THR A 55 -0.94 5.89 8.67
N ASN A 56 -0.42 6.87 9.41
CA ASN A 56 1.03 7.04 9.57
C ASN A 56 1.69 5.85 10.29
N LYS A 57 0.89 4.95 10.90
CA LYS A 57 1.38 3.70 11.47
C LYS A 57 1.53 2.69 10.34
N GLU A 58 2.67 2.01 10.30
CA GLU A 58 2.95 0.94 9.34
C GLU A 58 2.27 -0.38 9.70
N VAL A 59 1.08 -0.28 10.28
CA VAL A 59 0.28 -1.41 10.71
C VAL A 59 -0.87 -1.56 9.72
N PRO A 60 -1.10 -2.76 9.18
CA PRO A 60 -2.26 -3.02 8.33
C PRO A 60 -3.55 -2.63 9.05
N VAL A 61 -4.40 -1.85 8.39
CA VAL A 61 -5.76 -1.56 8.87
C VAL A 61 -6.71 -2.40 8.06
N CYS A 62 -7.41 -3.35 8.70
CA CYS A 62 -8.40 -4.16 8.03
C CYS A 62 -9.78 -3.98 8.66
N ASP A 63 -10.79 -3.82 7.81
CA ASP A 63 -12.18 -3.88 8.23
C ASP A 63 -12.55 -5.34 8.56
N ASN A 64 -12.97 -5.59 9.80
CA ASN A 64 -13.48 -6.87 10.30
C ASN A 64 -12.53 -8.09 10.18
N ILE A 65 -11.38 -8.07 10.86
CA ILE A 65 -10.59 -9.32 11.04
C ILE A 65 -11.27 -10.28 12.05
N ASN A 66 -12.20 -9.81 12.87
CA ASN A 66 -12.90 -10.61 13.89
C ASN A 66 -14.38 -10.83 13.53
N LYS A 67 -14.66 -11.67 12.53
CA LYS A 67 -15.94 -12.38 12.48
C LYS A 67 -15.69 -13.87 12.31
#